data_AF-A0A7V9HMY1-F1
#
_entry.id   AF-A0A7V9HMY1-F1
#
_cell.length_a   1.000
_cell.length_b   1.000
_cell.length_c   1.000
_cell.angle_alpha   90.00
_cell.angle_beta   90.00
_cell.angle_gamma   90.00
#
_symmetry.space_group_name_H-M   'P 1'
#
loop_
_entity.id
_entity.type
_entity.pdbx_description
1 polymer ?
#
loop_
_entity_poly.entity_id
_entity_poly.type
_entity_poly.pdbx_seq_one_letter_code
_entity_poly.pdbx_strand_id
1 'polypeptide(L)'
;MLSSPIILYDYPVIAAESAGDLFDATEIDEILTLRTMTLTDDEKRQARATDQRAAAIIDRVDLMPQEMLDRLHGSIRYLNEVTGTAAPETVPWWDPGADPSVSPETDSVTIAGIAVAKGSRVRLQPGTRRADAQDMFLYGKIARVEAVLTDVDDHTYLAVTLADDPAADLHQAYGRFRYFSPDEVEPLEDAP
;
A
#
# COMPACT_ATOMS: atom_id res chain seq x y z
N MET A 1 18.15 5.04 1.37
CA MET A 1 17.04 5.05 0.41
C MET A 1 15.77 4.98 1.25
N LEU A 2 14.96 6.04 1.29
CA LEU A 2 13.71 6.08 2.06
C LEU A 2 12.59 5.63 1.11
N SER A 3 12.38 4.31 1.03
CA SER A 3 11.27 3.73 0.29
C SER A 3 10.47 2.92 1.30
N SER A 4 9.29 3.39 1.66
CA SER A 4 8.34 2.63 2.49
C SER A 4 7.33 1.96 1.57
N PRO A 5 6.98 0.68 1.77
CA PRO A 5 5.85 0.10 1.06
C PRO A 5 4.56 0.82 1.43
N ILE A 6 3.71 1.06 0.44
CA ILE A 6 2.31 1.45 0.66
C ILE A 6 1.52 0.15 0.72
N ILE A 7 0.97 -0.17 1.89
CA ILE A 7 0.11 -1.33 2.08
C ILE A 7 -1.33 -0.86 1.95
N LEU A 8 -2.06 -1.45 1.01
CA LEU A 8 -3.48 -1.21 0.81
C LEU A 8 -4.27 -2.36 1.43
N TYR A 9 -5.52 -2.09 1.80
CA TYR A 9 -6.48 -3.10 2.24
C TYR A 9 -6.80 -4.07 1.11
N ASP A 10 -7.23 -5.29 1.47
CA ASP A 10 -7.48 -6.40 0.53
C ASP A 10 -8.45 -6.07 -0.62
N TYR A 11 -9.35 -5.11 -0.41
CA TYR A 11 -10.40 -4.73 -1.35
C TYR A 11 -10.34 -3.25 -1.69
N PRO A 12 -9.29 -2.74 -2.36
CA PRO A 12 -9.18 -1.34 -2.69
C PRO A 12 -10.46 -0.86 -3.38
N VAL A 13 -11.12 0.12 -2.77
CA VAL A 13 -12.29 0.81 -3.30
C VAL A 13 -11.87 2.18 -3.77
N ILE A 14 -12.41 2.57 -4.92
CA ILE A 14 -12.29 3.94 -5.40
C ILE A 14 -12.97 4.86 -4.38
N ALA A 15 -12.30 5.94 -4.01
CA ALA A 15 -12.83 6.94 -3.09
C ALA A 15 -14.12 7.57 -3.67
N ALA A 16 -15.12 7.86 -2.84
CA ALA A 16 -16.38 8.46 -3.28
C ALA A 16 -16.22 9.86 -3.89
N GLU A 17 -15.07 10.49 -3.64
CA GLU A 17 -14.63 11.76 -4.18
C GLU A 17 -14.11 11.66 -5.62
N SER A 18 -13.68 10.46 -6.06
CA SER A 18 -13.36 10.20 -7.46
C SER A 18 -14.64 10.12 -8.28
N ALA A 19 -14.88 11.17 -9.06
CA ALA A 19 -16.11 11.32 -9.86
C ALA A 19 -16.05 10.66 -11.25
N GLY A 20 -14.93 10.01 -11.61
CA GLY A 20 -14.83 9.32 -12.90
C GLY A 20 -13.49 8.62 -13.13
N ASP A 21 -13.53 7.59 -13.97
CA ASP A 21 -12.39 6.72 -14.23
C ASP A 21 -11.27 7.42 -15.03
N LEU A 22 -10.05 7.43 -14.48
CA LEU A 22 -8.81 7.84 -15.14
C LEU A 22 -8.00 6.64 -15.66
N PHE A 23 -8.52 5.42 -15.46
CA PHE A 23 -7.91 4.14 -15.85
C PHE A 23 -6.56 3.89 -15.17
N ASP A 24 -6.40 4.37 -13.95
CA ASP A 24 -5.18 4.29 -13.14
C ASP A 24 -5.22 3.17 -12.09
N ALA A 25 -6.27 2.33 -12.12
CA ALA A 25 -6.47 1.23 -11.18
C ALA A 25 -6.38 1.67 -9.71
N THR A 26 -7.01 2.81 -9.38
CA THR A 26 -7.10 3.42 -8.04
C THR A 26 -5.86 4.24 -7.62
N GLU A 27 -5.11 4.80 -8.57
CA GLU A 27 -3.89 5.56 -8.31
C GLU A 27 -4.00 7.07 -8.60
N ILE A 28 -3.99 7.88 -7.53
CA ILE A 28 -3.74 9.35 -7.49
C ILE A 28 -4.53 10.20 -8.52
N ASP A 29 -5.87 10.20 -8.46
CA ASP A 29 -6.72 11.01 -9.34
C ASP A 29 -6.33 12.50 -9.42
N GLU A 30 -5.98 13.08 -8.27
CA GLU A 30 -5.62 14.49 -8.17
C GLU A 30 -4.37 14.81 -9.00
N ILE A 31 -3.30 14.00 -8.88
CA ILE A 31 -2.05 14.28 -9.59
C ILE A 31 -2.25 14.14 -11.10
N LEU A 32 -3.01 13.15 -11.54
CA LEU A 32 -3.27 12.92 -12.95
C LEU A 32 -4.11 14.04 -13.54
N THR A 33 -5.09 14.52 -12.79
CA THR A 33 -5.90 15.68 -13.15
C THR A 33 -5.02 16.93 -13.27
N LEU A 34 -4.22 17.24 -12.24
CA LEU A 34 -3.31 18.39 -12.24
C LEU A 34 -2.31 18.32 -13.40
N ARG A 35 -1.72 17.15 -13.68
CA ARG A 35 -0.79 16.97 -14.80
C ARG A 35 -1.49 17.16 -16.15
N THR A 36 -2.70 16.66 -16.31
CA THR A 36 -3.50 16.87 -17.53
C THR A 36 -3.80 18.36 -17.76
N MET A 37 -4.04 19.13 -16.70
CA MET A 37 -4.22 20.59 -16.80
C MET A 37 -2.96 21.32 -17.26
N THR A 38 -1.77 20.76 -17.06
CA THR A 38 -0.50 21.35 -17.53
C THR A 38 -0.20 21.10 -19.01
N LEU A 39 -0.96 20.23 -19.68
CA LEU A 39 -0.79 19.97 -21.11
C LEU A 39 -1.14 21.21 -21.93
N THR A 40 -0.35 21.47 -22.97
CA THR A 40 -0.65 22.49 -23.97
C THR A 40 -1.87 22.10 -24.82
N ASP A 41 -2.49 23.09 -25.48
CA ASP A 41 -3.61 22.84 -26.38
C ASP A 41 -3.25 21.88 -27.54
N ASP A 42 -1.99 21.93 -28.01
CA ASP A 42 -1.49 21.05 -29.06
C ASP A 42 -1.35 19.60 -28.56
N GLU A 43 -0.78 19.39 -27.38
CA GLU A 43 -0.68 18.07 -26.74
C GLU A 43 -2.05 17.48 -26.45
N LYS A 44 -2.99 18.29 -25.93
CA LYS A 44 -4.37 17.86 -25.70
C LYS A 44 -5.05 17.44 -27.00
N ARG A 45 -4.85 18.18 -28.09
CA ARG A 45 -5.42 17.83 -29.41
C ARG A 45 -4.83 16.54 -29.95
N GLN A 46 -3.52 16.34 -29.80
CA GLN A 46 -2.85 15.11 -30.23
C GLN A 46 -3.37 13.91 -29.43
N ALA A 47 -3.47 14.02 -28.11
CA ALA A 47 -3.99 12.95 -27.25
C ALA A 47 -5.46 12.63 -27.50
N ARG A 48 -6.32 13.63 -27.80
CA ARG A 48 -7.70 13.40 -28.24
C ARG A 48 -7.77 12.58 -29.54
N ALA A 49 -6.80 12.76 -30.44
CA ALA A 49 -6.79 12.09 -31.74
C ALA A 49 -6.30 10.64 -31.68
N THR A 50 -5.64 10.22 -30.60
CA THR A 50 -5.10 8.85 -30.48
C THR A 50 -6.12 7.84 -29.99
N ASP A 51 -6.95 8.20 -29.02
CA ASP A 51 -7.87 7.26 -28.35
C ASP A 51 -9.12 7.96 -27.78
N GLN A 52 -10.28 7.29 -27.87
CA GLN A 52 -11.55 7.84 -27.39
C GLN A 52 -11.59 8.01 -25.87
N ARG A 53 -10.91 7.14 -25.10
CA ARG A 53 -10.84 7.25 -23.63
C ARG A 53 -9.92 8.39 -23.23
N ALA A 54 -8.78 8.55 -23.91
CA ALA A 54 -7.91 9.70 -23.72
C ALA A 54 -8.66 11.02 -23.99
N ALA A 55 -9.47 11.08 -25.05
CA ALA A 55 -10.30 12.25 -25.32
C ALA A 55 -11.30 12.54 -24.19
N ALA A 56 -11.98 11.50 -23.70
CA ALA A 56 -12.94 11.64 -22.60
C ALA A 56 -12.30 12.10 -21.29
N ILE A 57 -11.07 11.67 -20.98
CA ILE A 57 -10.31 12.14 -19.80
C ILE A 57 -10.04 13.64 -19.94
N ILE A 58 -9.48 14.08 -21.07
CA ILE A 58 -9.11 15.49 -21.26
C ILE A 58 -10.36 16.38 -21.23
N ASP A 59 -11.45 15.96 -21.90
CA ASP A 59 -12.71 16.71 -21.89
C ASP A 59 -13.28 16.84 -20.47
N ARG A 60 -13.15 15.80 -19.64
CA ARG A 60 -13.58 15.84 -18.25
C ARG A 60 -12.73 16.81 -17.42
N VAL A 61 -11.41 16.75 -17.55
CA VAL A 61 -10.49 17.63 -16.82
C VAL A 61 -10.68 19.09 -17.23
N ASP A 62 -10.83 19.38 -18.53
CA ASP A 62 -11.05 20.74 -19.04
C ASP A 62 -12.36 21.36 -18.55
N LEU A 63 -13.38 20.54 -18.25
CA LEU A 63 -14.68 20.98 -17.76
C LEU A 63 -14.84 20.85 -16.23
N MET A 64 -13.79 20.44 -15.52
CA MET A 64 -13.87 20.15 -14.09
C MET A 64 -14.06 21.43 -13.26
N PRO A 65 -15.12 21.54 -12.44
CA PRO A 65 -15.27 22.65 -11.51
C PRO A 65 -14.21 22.62 -10.42
N GLN A 66 -13.79 23.79 -9.92
CA GLN A 66 -12.84 23.89 -8.80
C GLN A 66 -13.32 23.15 -7.54
N GLU A 67 -14.61 23.20 -7.23
CA GLU A 67 -15.18 22.44 -6.10
C GLU A 67 -14.98 20.92 -6.22
N MET A 68 -14.87 20.38 -7.44
CA MET A 68 -14.57 18.96 -7.66
C MET A 68 -13.08 18.69 -7.47
N LEU A 69 -12.21 19.58 -7.96
CA LEU A 69 -10.77 19.51 -7.72
C LEU A 69 -10.44 19.55 -6.23
N ASP A 70 -11.08 20.45 -5.48
CA ASP A 70 -10.90 20.58 -4.04
C ASP A 70 -11.30 19.30 -3.29
N ARG A 71 -12.26 18.53 -3.83
CA ARG A 71 -12.69 17.24 -3.26
C ARG A 71 -11.72 16.10 -3.56
N LEU A 72 -10.90 16.21 -4.61
CA LEU A 72 -9.88 15.21 -4.93
C LEU A 72 -8.69 15.30 -3.94
N HIS A 73 -8.52 16.42 -3.25
CA HIS A 73 -7.60 16.50 -2.13
C HIS A 73 -7.93 15.42 -1.10
N GLY A 74 -6.89 14.70 -0.65
CA GLY A 74 -7.04 13.60 0.31
C GLY A 74 -7.88 14.00 1.52
N SER A 75 -8.97 13.28 1.76
CA SER A 75 -9.83 13.47 2.93
C SER A 75 -9.35 12.63 4.11
N ILE A 76 -8.90 13.28 5.20
CA ILE A 76 -8.47 12.58 6.43
C ILE A 76 -9.71 12.11 7.18
N ARG A 77 -10.03 10.81 7.10
CA ARG A 77 -11.23 10.23 7.72
C ARG A 77 -11.03 9.83 9.18
N TYR A 78 -9.79 9.58 9.60
CA TYR A 78 -9.43 9.18 10.98
C TYR A 78 -9.62 10.30 12.01
N LEU A 79 -9.57 11.57 11.61
CA LEU A 79 -9.75 12.69 12.56
C LEU A 79 -11.15 12.70 13.22
N ASN A 80 -12.15 12.04 12.62
CA ASN A 80 -13.50 11.97 13.20
C ASN A 80 -13.64 10.93 14.33
N GLU A 81 -12.85 9.85 14.32
CA GLU A 81 -12.89 8.83 15.39
C GLU A 81 -12.05 9.23 16.61
N VAL A 82 -11.00 10.04 16.43
CA VAL A 82 -10.07 10.48 17.51
C VAL A 82 -10.60 11.69 18.31
N THR A 83 -11.88 12.08 18.15
CA THR A 83 -12.49 13.11 19.01
C THR A 83 -12.63 12.69 20.49
N GLY A 84 -12.19 11.48 20.85
CA GLY A 84 -11.80 11.13 22.21
C GLY A 84 -10.41 11.66 22.57
N THR A 85 -10.32 12.93 22.98
CA THR A 85 -9.20 13.54 23.74
C THR A 85 -7.79 12.96 23.47
N ALA A 86 -7.27 13.06 22.26
CA ALA A 86 -5.82 12.93 22.04
C ALA A 86 -5.14 14.26 22.39
N ALA A 87 -4.07 14.19 23.20
CA ALA A 87 -3.25 15.36 23.51
C ALA A 87 -2.65 15.93 22.21
N PRO A 88 -2.41 17.26 22.11
CA PRO A 88 -1.86 17.83 20.90
C PRO A 88 -0.46 17.25 20.63
N GLU A 89 -0.34 16.48 19.55
CA GLU A 89 0.94 15.96 19.08
C GLU A 89 1.84 17.12 18.68
N THR A 90 3.03 17.19 19.27
CA THR A 90 4.02 18.26 19.01
C THR A 90 4.80 18.06 17.71
N VAL A 91 4.63 16.90 17.06
CA VAL A 91 5.28 16.50 15.82
C VAL A 91 4.19 16.03 14.86
N PRO A 92 4.17 16.46 13.59
CA PRO A 92 3.20 15.96 12.62
C PRO A 92 3.34 14.44 12.44
N TRP A 93 2.22 13.71 12.39
CA TRP A 93 2.17 12.25 12.17
C TRP A 93 2.93 11.75 10.92
N TRP A 94 3.15 12.61 9.92
CA TRP A 94 3.88 12.28 8.69
C TRP A 94 5.41 12.42 8.81
N ASP A 95 5.94 12.96 9.91
CA ASP A 95 7.37 13.10 10.12
C ASP A 95 8.02 11.71 10.34
N PRO A 96 8.96 11.28 9.49
CA PRO A 96 9.65 10.00 9.64
C PRO A 96 10.40 9.83 10.97
N GLY A 97 10.71 10.92 11.67
CA GLY A 97 11.33 10.93 13.00
C GLY A 97 10.35 11.03 14.17
N ALA A 98 9.04 11.05 13.92
CA ALA A 98 8.02 11.21 14.96
C ALA A 98 7.98 10.02 15.93
N ASP A 99 8.27 8.80 15.45
CA ASP A 99 8.28 7.60 16.27
C ASP A 99 9.55 6.75 16.09
N PRO A 100 10.55 6.89 16.98
CA PRO A 100 11.74 6.05 16.97
C PRO A 100 11.50 4.66 17.56
N SER A 101 10.29 4.32 18.03
CA SER A 101 9.97 3.02 18.62
C SER A 101 9.71 1.93 17.59
N VAL A 102 9.43 2.30 16.33
CA VAL A 102 9.23 1.36 15.22
C VAL A 102 10.58 1.04 14.57
N SER A 103 10.98 -0.22 14.60
CA SER A 103 12.21 -0.67 13.96
C SER A 103 11.98 -1.99 13.22
N PRO A 104 11.72 -1.96 11.90
CA PRO A 104 11.37 -3.15 11.13
C PRO A 104 12.39 -4.30 11.19
N GLU A 105 13.62 -3.97 11.55
CA GLU A 105 14.75 -4.88 11.70
C GLU A 105 14.74 -5.65 13.03
N THR A 106 14.14 -5.10 14.08
CA THR A 106 14.09 -5.70 15.43
C THR A 106 12.68 -5.99 15.91
N ASP A 107 11.67 -5.45 15.23
CA ASP A 107 10.28 -5.67 15.57
C ASP A 107 9.92 -7.16 15.42
N SER A 108 9.04 -7.62 16.30
CA SER A 108 8.59 -9.00 16.35
C SER A 108 7.11 -9.07 16.66
N VAL A 109 6.44 -10.10 16.15
CA VAL A 109 5.04 -10.39 16.41
C VAL A 109 4.90 -11.81 16.94
N THR A 110 4.00 -12.04 17.90
CA THR A 110 3.75 -13.38 18.43
C THR A 110 2.63 -14.06 17.64
N ILE A 111 2.94 -15.20 17.02
CA ILE A 111 2.00 -15.99 16.22
C ILE A 111 1.97 -17.40 16.79
N ALA A 112 0.79 -17.90 17.14
CA ALA A 112 0.63 -19.22 17.78
C ALA A 112 1.55 -19.44 19.01
N GLY A 113 1.89 -18.36 19.74
CA GLY A 113 2.79 -18.40 20.91
C GLY A 113 4.30 -18.37 20.58
N ILE A 114 4.68 -18.28 19.30
CA ILE A 114 6.07 -18.20 18.85
C ILE A 114 6.36 -16.75 18.42
N ALA A 115 7.48 -16.20 18.89
CA ALA A 115 7.95 -14.89 18.45
C ALA A 115 8.50 -15.00 17.02
N VAL A 116 7.94 -14.21 16.11
CA VAL A 116 8.35 -14.13 14.70
C VAL A 116 8.96 -12.76 14.47
N ALA A 117 10.24 -12.77 14.11
CA ALA A 117 11.04 -11.59 13.77
C ALA A 117 11.79 -11.81 12.45
N LYS A 118 12.55 -10.80 11.99
CA LYS A 118 13.45 -10.93 10.84
C LYS A 118 14.33 -12.17 10.96
N GLY A 119 14.37 -12.97 9.89
CA GLY A 119 15.09 -14.24 9.81
C GLY A 119 14.26 -15.48 10.14
N SER A 120 13.09 -15.33 10.76
CA SER A 120 12.19 -16.44 11.04
C SER A 120 11.72 -17.13 9.78
N ARG A 121 11.50 -18.45 9.86
CA ARG A 121 10.86 -19.22 8.79
C ARG A 121 9.39 -19.44 9.11
N VAL A 122 8.55 -19.18 8.11
CA VAL A 122 7.10 -19.35 8.22
C VAL A 122 6.59 -20.16 7.03
N ARG A 123 5.49 -20.88 7.23
CA ARG A 123 4.70 -21.48 6.16
C ARG A 123 3.53 -20.55 5.85
N LEU A 124 3.37 -20.22 4.58
CA LEU A 124 2.29 -19.36 4.12
C LEU A 124 0.98 -20.15 4.07
N GLN A 125 -0.08 -19.60 4.64
CA GLN A 125 -1.45 -20.09 4.62
C GLN A 125 -2.43 -18.98 4.18
N PRO A 126 -2.22 -18.35 3.01
CA PRO A 126 -3.11 -17.30 2.54
C PRO A 126 -4.49 -17.85 2.19
N GLY A 127 -5.51 -16.99 2.24
CA GLY A 127 -6.89 -17.37 1.94
C GLY A 127 -7.83 -17.45 3.14
N THR A 128 -7.35 -17.15 4.36
CA THR A 128 -8.24 -16.85 5.51
C THR A 128 -9.03 -15.57 5.27
N ARG A 129 -8.38 -14.56 4.66
CA ARG A 129 -9.03 -13.46 3.96
C ARG A 129 -9.09 -13.82 2.47
N ARG A 130 -10.23 -13.61 1.82
CA ARG A 130 -10.44 -13.98 0.40
C ARG A 130 -9.28 -13.37 -0.43
N ALA A 131 -8.49 -14.24 -1.05
CA ALA A 131 -7.17 -13.96 -1.60
C ALA A 131 -7.20 -13.56 -3.09
N ASP A 132 -6.14 -12.91 -3.58
CA ASP A 132 -5.88 -12.80 -5.03
C ASP A 132 -5.65 -14.23 -5.59
N ALA A 133 -5.97 -14.47 -6.85
CA ALA A 133 -5.71 -15.75 -7.52
C ALA A 133 -4.24 -16.18 -7.43
N GLN A 134 -3.31 -15.22 -7.28
CA GLN A 134 -1.88 -15.47 -7.09
C GLN A 134 -1.57 -16.16 -5.76
N ASP A 135 -2.31 -15.85 -4.70
CA ASP A 135 -2.05 -16.36 -3.36
C ASP A 135 -2.28 -17.86 -3.24
N MET A 136 -3.17 -18.41 -4.08
CA MET A 136 -3.40 -19.85 -4.18
C MET A 136 -2.11 -20.62 -4.50
N PHE A 137 -1.19 -20.04 -5.26
CA PHE A 137 0.10 -20.66 -5.59
C PHE A 137 1.14 -20.57 -4.46
N LEU A 138 0.88 -19.72 -3.48
CA LEU A 138 1.74 -19.49 -2.32
C LEU A 138 1.34 -20.35 -1.12
N TYR A 139 0.15 -20.96 -1.14
CA TYR A 139 -0.31 -21.85 -0.06
C TYR A 139 0.67 -23.00 0.20
N GLY A 140 1.08 -23.14 1.46
CA GLY A 140 2.02 -24.14 1.95
C GLY A 140 3.49 -23.87 1.62
N LYS A 141 3.82 -22.79 0.90
CA LYS A 141 5.21 -22.40 0.61
C LYS A 141 5.91 -21.95 1.88
N ILE A 142 7.23 -22.20 1.93
CA ILE A 142 8.08 -21.72 3.03
C ILE A 142 8.67 -20.38 2.64
N ALA A 143 8.59 -19.42 3.55
CA ALA A 143 9.10 -18.09 3.39
C ALA A 143 10.00 -17.69 4.57
N ARG A 144 10.91 -16.76 4.32
CA ARG A 144 11.74 -16.12 5.33
C ARG A 144 11.23 -14.71 5.58
N VAL A 145 11.06 -14.35 6.85
CA VAL A 145 10.68 -13.00 7.27
C VAL A 145 11.87 -12.07 7.06
N GLU A 146 11.68 -11.01 6.30
CA GLU A 146 12.68 -9.96 6.06
C GLU A 146 12.45 -8.73 6.93
N ALA A 147 11.21 -8.45 7.32
CA ALA A 147 10.84 -7.38 8.25
C ALA A 147 9.46 -7.63 8.86
N VAL A 148 9.22 -7.06 10.04
CA VAL A 148 7.88 -6.89 10.63
C VAL A 148 7.51 -5.42 10.49
N LEU A 149 6.33 -5.14 9.95
CA LEU A 149 5.88 -3.78 9.65
C LEU A 149 4.52 -3.53 10.27
N THR A 150 4.25 -2.28 10.61
CA THR A 150 2.95 -1.81 11.06
C THR A 150 2.48 -0.69 10.13
N ASP A 151 1.22 -0.74 9.69
CA ASP A 151 0.63 0.36 8.92
C ASP A 151 0.14 1.50 9.82
N VAL A 152 -0.46 2.53 9.22
CA VAL A 152 -1.00 3.69 9.96
C VAL A 152 -2.24 3.38 10.80
N ASP A 153 -2.83 2.19 10.61
CA ASP A 153 -4.02 1.68 11.31
C ASP A 153 -3.65 0.65 12.38
N ASP A 154 -2.38 0.57 12.76
CA ASP A 154 -1.81 -0.39 13.71
C ASP A 154 -1.93 -1.87 13.25
N HIS A 155 -2.19 -2.15 11.97
CA HIS A 155 -2.16 -3.52 11.47
C HIS A 155 -0.73 -3.98 11.22
N THR A 156 -0.40 -5.16 11.74
CA THR A 156 0.92 -5.78 11.53
C THR A 156 0.95 -6.60 10.24
N TYR A 157 2.05 -6.51 9.51
CA TYR A 157 2.34 -7.31 8.32
C TYR A 157 3.75 -7.88 8.39
N LEU A 158 3.90 -9.10 7.88
CA LEU A 158 5.19 -9.75 7.68
C LEU A 158 5.64 -9.56 6.23
N ALA A 159 6.76 -8.89 6.03
CA ALA A 159 7.44 -8.83 4.75
C ALA A 159 8.27 -10.10 4.57
N VAL A 160 8.04 -10.87 3.50
CA VAL A 160 8.67 -12.18 3.30
C VAL A 160 9.27 -12.38 1.90
N THR A 161 10.32 -13.19 1.84
CA THR A 161 10.88 -13.79 0.62
C THR A 161 10.59 -15.29 0.61
N LEU A 162 10.31 -15.88 -0.55
CA LEU A 162 10.08 -17.32 -0.62
C LEU A 162 11.43 -18.06 -0.60
N ALA A 163 11.52 -19.15 0.16
CA ALA A 163 12.75 -19.92 0.32
C ALA A 163 13.19 -20.63 -0.97
N ASP A 164 12.27 -20.88 -1.90
CA ASP A 164 12.52 -21.53 -3.20
C ASP A 164 12.57 -20.55 -4.39
N ASP A 165 12.52 -19.24 -4.14
CA ASP A 165 12.54 -18.22 -5.20
C ASP A 165 13.98 -17.95 -5.68
N PRO A 166 14.32 -18.28 -6.96
CA PRO A 166 15.66 -18.08 -7.49
C PRO A 166 16.07 -16.60 -7.59
N ALA A 167 15.12 -15.67 -7.49
CA ALA A 167 15.35 -14.24 -7.50
C ALA A 167 15.30 -13.61 -6.09
N ALA A 168 15.25 -14.41 -5.01
CA ALA A 168 15.12 -13.92 -3.63
C ALA A 168 16.20 -12.87 -3.26
N ASP A 169 17.47 -13.11 -3.59
CA ASP A 169 18.57 -12.18 -3.31
C ASP A 169 18.38 -10.83 -4.04
N LEU A 170 17.86 -10.88 -5.26
CA LEU A 170 17.61 -9.70 -6.08
C LEU A 170 16.41 -8.91 -5.53
N HIS A 171 15.35 -9.62 -5.12
CA HIS A 171 14.20 -9.04 -4.45
C HIS A 171 14.58 -8.36 -3.12
N GLN A 172 15.43 -8.98 -2.32
CA GLN A 172 15.96 -8.40 -1.09
C GLN A 172 16.78 -7.13 -1.35
N ALA A 173 17.66 -7.15 -2.36
CA ALA A 173 18.52 -6.01 -2.69
C ALA A 173 17.73 -4.75 -3.10
N TYR A 174 16.58 -4.91 -3.75
CA TYR A 174 15.69 -3.81 -4.13
C TYR A 174 14.51 -3.59 -3.18
N GLY A 175 14.46 -4.30 -2.05
CA GLY A 175 13.41 -4.16 -1.03
C GLY A 175 12.02 -4.60 -1.48
N ARG A 176 11.93 -5.56 -2.40
CA ARG A 176 10.65 -6.09 -2.91
C ARG A 176 10.27 -7.35 -2.15
N PHE A 177 9.25 -7.27 -1.31
CA PHE A 177 8.77 -8.38 -0.50
C PHE A 177 7.31 -8.73 -0.84
N ARG A 178 6.86 -9.90 -0.37
CA ARG A 178 5.44 -10.25 -0.28
C ARG A 178 4.97 -9.96 1.14
N TYR A 179 3.74 -9.50 1.31
CA TYR A 179 3.23 -9.07 2.62
C TYR A 179 2.06 -9.97 3.02
N PHE A 180 2.09 -10.48 4.26
CA PHE A 180 1.05 -11.34 4.81
C PHE A 180 0.68 -10.89 6.21
N SER A 181 -0.59 -11.04 6.57
CA SER A 181 -1.01 -10.82 7.96
C SER A 181 -0.55 -11.98 8.88
N PRO A 182 -0.41 -11.73 10.19
CA PRO A 182 -0.02 -12.76 11.17
C PRO A 182 -0.89 -14.03 11.18
N ASP A 183 -2.16 -13.92 10.80
CA ASP A 183 -3.12 -15.04 10.72
C ASP A 183 -3.05 -15.83 9.41
N GLU A 184 -2.28 -15.36 8.42
CA GLU A 184 -2.04 -16.02 7.14
C GLU A 184 -0.73 -16.80 7.11
N VAL A 185 -0.06 -16.92 8.27
CA VAL A 185 1.22 -17.61 8.38
C VAL A 185 1.25 -18.54 9.58
N GLU A 186 2.03 -19.61 9.45
CA GLU A 186 2.31 -20.55 10.51
C GLU A 186 3.83 -20.55 10.78
N PRO A 187 4.29 -20.20 12.00
CA PRO A 187 5.71 -20.25 12.33
C PRO A 187 6.23 -21.69 12.27
N LEU A 188 7.45 -21.86 11.75
CA LEU A 188 8.16 -23.13 11.84
C LEU A 188 9.04 -23.10 13.08
N GLU A 189 9.12 -24.22 13.82
CA GLU A 189 9.83 -24.36 15.12
C GLU A 189 11.35 -24.07 15.07
N ASP A 190 11.88 -23.70 13.91
CA ASP A 190 13.23 -23.15 13.72
C ASP A 190 13.21 -21.61 13.61
N ALA A 191 12.26 -20.94 14.27
CA ALA A 191 12.30 -19.50 14.45
C ALA A 191 13.52 -19.14 15.32
N PRO A 192 14.36 -18.17 14.91
CA PRO A 192 15.61 -17.81 15.58
C PRO A 192 15.43 -17.41 17.05
#